data_AF-A0A382C3P7-F1
#
_entry.id   AF-A0A382C3P7-F1
#
_cell.length_a   1.000
_cell.length_b   1.000
_cell.length_c   1.000
_cell.angle_alpha   90.00
_cell.angle_beta   90.00
_cell.angle_gamma   90.00
#
_symmetry.space_group_name_H-M   'P 1'
#
loop_
_entity.id
_entity.type
_entity.pdbx_description
1 polymer ?
#
loop_
_entity_poly.entity_id
_entity_poly.type
_entity_poly.pdbx_seq_one_letter_code
_entity_poly.pdbx_strand_id
1 'polypeptide(L)'
;MATIDFTDALSAEWRRRPWWMNYTLCFCLFMTFVYMPFDMFVKPVAEDQEVWFGFLLEGWAAKLTEPLHWAIYGAGAYGFWKMKTWMWPWGALYALQVAVSMLVWNVMRDSIGAGAVSFALFMIPTTALYRSRERFGAH
;
A
#
# COMPACT_ATOMS: atom_id res chain seq x y z
N MET A 1 10.01 -29.48 -25.92
CA MET A 1 9.06 -28.62 -25.19
C MET A 1 9.59 -28.52 -23.77
N ALA A 2 10.29 -27.45 -23.41
CA ALA A 2 10.89 -27.32 -22.09
C ALA A 2 9.77 -27.08 -21.07
N THR A 3 9.50 -28.07 -20.22
CA THR A 3 8.70 -27.89 -19.01
C THR A 3 9.49 -26.95 -18.11
N ILE A 4 9.12 -25.67 -18.10
CA ILE A 4 9.57 -24.75 -17.06
C ILE A 4 9.06 -25.34 -15.75
N ASP A 5 9.97 -25.77 -14.88
CA ASP A 5 9.60 -26.17 -13.54
C ASP A 5 8.91 -24.97 -12.87
N PHE A 6 7.73 -25.21 -12.29
CA PHE A 6 6.96 -24.19 -11.62
C PHE A 6 7.79 -23.48 -10.54
N THR A 7 8.68 -24.22 -9.89
CA THR A 7 9.61 -23.69 -8.88
C THR A 7 10.59 -22.69 -9.47
N ASP A 8 11.15 -22.96 -10.66
CA ASP A 8 12.07 -22.07 -11.36
C ASP A 8 11.37 -20.79 -11.84
N ALA A 9 10.15 -20.90 -12.39
CA ALA A 9 9.34 -19.75 -12.77
C ALA A 9 9.03 -18.84 -11.57
N LEU A 10 8.65 -19.45 -10.45
CA LEU A 10 8.35 -18.72 -9.22
C LEU A 10 9.61 -18.04 -8.66
N SER A 11 10.73 -18.77 -8.60
CA SER A 11 12.02 -18.24 -8.15
C SER A 11 12.48 -17.06 -9.01
N ALA A 12 12.34 -17.16 -10.33
CA ALA A 12 12.68 -16.09 -11.26
C ALA A 12 11.81 -14.84 -11.01
N GLU A 13 10.50 -15.02 -10.82
CA GLU A 13 9.59 -13.90 -10.54
C GLU A 13 9.90 -13.22 -9.20
N TRP A 14 10.21 -13.99 -8.14
CA TRP A 14 10.61 -13.44 -6.84
C TRP A 14 11.92 -12.68 -6.90
N ARG A 15 12.86 -13.08 -7.76
CA ARG A 15 14.16 -12.41 -7.94
C ARG A 15 14.09 -11.12 -8.75
N ARG A 16 12.99 -10.84 -9.46
CA ARG A 16 12.80 -9.56 -10.20
C ARG A 16 12.81 -8.34 -9.29
N ARG A 17 12.48 -8.54 -8.03
CA ARG A 17 12.28 -7.47 -7.05
C ARG A 17 13.07 -7.76 -5.79
N PRO A 18 13.64 -6.74 -5.16
CA PRO A 18 14.19 -6.90 -3.82
C PRO A 18 13.11 -7.23 -2.82
N TRP A 19 13.51 -7.90 -1.73
CA TRP A 19 12.60 -8.51 -0.76
C TRP A 19 11.51 -7.57 -0.24
N TRP A 20 11.83 -6.29 0.00
CA TRP A 20 10.87 -5.32 0.52
C TRP A 20 9.77 -4.98 -0.48
N MET A 21 10.05 -4.99 -1.79
CA MET A 21 9.04 -4.79 -2.83
C MET A 21 8.16 -6.02 -2.97
N ASN A 22 8.70 -7.22 -2.78
CA ASN A 22 7.89 -8.44 -2.72
C ASN A 22 6.98 -8.41 -1.50
N TYR A 23 7.47 -7.95 -0.34
CA TYR A 23 6.64 -7.74 0.84
C TYR A 23 5.49 -6.76 0.54
N THR A 24 5.78 -5.61 -0.08
CA THR A 24 4.73 -4.65 -0.46
C THR A 24 3.74 -5.23 -1.47
N LEU A 25 4.22 -6.01 -2.45
CA LEU A 25 3.35 -6.73 -3.39
C LEU A 25 2.41 -7.69 -2.66
N CYS A 26 2.95 -8.53 -1.75
CA CYS A 26 2.15 -9.46 -0.96
C CYS A 26 1.11 -8.71 -0.10
N PHE A 27 1.50 -7.60 0.50
CA PHE A 27 0.58 -6.73 1.24
C PHE A 27 -0.54 -6.21 0.32
N CYS A 28 -0.21 -5.65 -0.85
CA CYS A 28 -1.22 -5.19 -1.81
C CYS A 28 -2.15 -6.33 -2.29
N LEU A 29 -1.61 -7.53 -2.54
CA LEU A 29 -2.41 -8.69 -2.93
C LEU A 29 -3.38 -9.10 -1.81
N PHE A 30 -2.90 -9.18 -0.58
CA PHE A 30 -3.73 -9.47 0.59
C PHE A 30 -4.85 -8.43 0.74
N MET A 31 -4.50 -7.14 0.68
CA MET A 31 -5.50 -6.07 0.79
C MET A 31 -6.53 -6.15 -0.34
N THR A 32 -6.09 -6.40 -1.57
CA THR A 32 -6.97 -6.44 -2.75
C THR A 32 -7.92 -7.64 -2.75
N PHE A 33 -7.44 -8.83 -2.41
CA PHE A 33 -8.21 -10.06 -2.61
C PHE A 33 -8.82 -10.64 -1.33
N VAL A 34 -8.37 -10.19 -0.16
CA VAL A 34 -8.82 -10.75 1.13
C VAL A 34 -9.46 -9.65 1.99
N TYR A 35 -8.69 -8.63 2.37
CA TYR A 35 -9.17 -7.66 3.35
C TYR A 35 -10.26 -6.75 2.80
N MET A 36 -10.03 -6.03 1.70
CA MET A 36 -11.02 -5.07 1.17
C MET A 36 -12.33 -5.75 0.73
N PRO A 37 -12.35 -6.95 0.12
CA PRO A 37 -13.60 -7.65 -0.13
C PRO A 37 -14.37 -7.99 1.15
N PHE A 38 -13.68 -8.41 2.22
CA PHE A 38 -14.32 -8.62 3.52
C PHE A 38 -14.87 -7.31 4.09
N ASP A 39 -14.06 -6.25 4.08
CA ASP A 39 -14.42 -4.91 4.57
C ASP A 39 -15.68 -4.41 3.83
N MET A 40 -15.68 -4.47 2.49
CA MET A 40 -16.79 -3.97 1.67
C MET A 40 -18.08 -4.78 1.76
N PHE A 41 -17.98 -6.11 1.75
CA PHE A 41 -19.15 -6.97 1.52
C PHE A 41 -19.65 -7.71 2.76
N VAL A 42 -18.83 -7.83 3.79
CA VAL A 42 -19.16 -8.65 4.98
C VAL A 42 -19.26 -7.80 6.24
N LYS A 43 -18.34 -6.84 6.41
CA LYS A 43 -18.29 -6.04 7.63
C LYS A 43 -19.49 -5.08 7.74
N PRO A 44 -20.11 -4.96 8.92
CA PRO A 44 -21.22 -4.04 9.14
C PRO A 44 -20.78 -2.57 9.03
N VAL A 45 -21.63 -1.76 8.39
CA VAL A 45 -21.39 -0.31 8.24
C VAL A 45 -21.12 0.39 9.57
N ALA A 46 -21.77 -0.04 10.65
CA ALA A 46 -21.59 0.55 11.98
C ALA A 46 -20.16 0.40 12.54
N GLU A 47 -19.38 -0.53 12.01
CA GLU A 47 -17.99 -0.79 12.41
C GLU A 47 -16.98 -0.21 11.40
N ASP A 48 -17.46 0.45 10.33
CA ASP A 48 -16.58 0.96 9.29
C ASP A 48 -15.85 2.21 9.71
N GLN A 49 -14.54 2.17 9.48
CA GLN A 49 -13.58 3.16 9.88
C GLN A 49 -12.51 3.24 8.79
N GLU A 50 -12.37 4.41 8.20
CA GLU A 50 -11.31 4.67 7.22
C GLU A 50 -10.55 5.93 7.58
N VAL A 51 -9.22 5.87 7.51
CA VAL A 51 -8.38 7.04 7.78
C VAL A 51 -7.85 7.61 6.48
N TRP A 52 -8.18 8.88 6.24
CA TRP A 52 -7.67 9.65 5.11
C TRP A 52 -6.95 10.89 5.60
N PHE A 53 -5.66 11.02 5.28
CA PHE A 53 -4.83 12.17 5.69
C PHE A 53 -4.81 12.42 7.20
N GLY A 54 -5.05 11.38 8.01
CA GLY A 54 -5.12 11.46 9.47
C GLY A 54 -6.51 11.79 10.03
N PHE A 55 -7.53 11.92 9.18
CA PHE A 55 -8.93 12.06 9.60
C PHE A 55 -9.63 10.71 9.56
N LEU A 56 -10.29 10.34 10.66
CA LEU A 56 -11.12 9.16 10.74
C LEU A 56 -12.51 9.47 10.20
N LEU A 57 -12.91 8.74 9.16
CA LEU A 57 -14.27 8.64 8.69
C LEU A 57 -14.89 7.40 9.33
N GLU A 58 -16.19 7.48 9.63
CA GLU A 58 -16.93 6.37 10.23
C GLU A 58 -18.23 6.10 9.46
N GLY A 59 -18.75 4.89 9.58
CA GLY A 59 -20.06 4.54 9.03
C GLY A 59 -20.09 4.62 7.50
N TRP A 60 -21.16 5.19 6.96
CA TRP A 60 -21.32 5.35 5.51
C TRP A 60 -20.26 6.23 4.87
N ALA A 61 -19.71 7.20 5.58
CA ALA A 61 -18.64 8.04 5.04
C ALA A 61 -17.38 7.21 4.76
N ALA A 62 -17.03 6.30 5.69
CA ALA A 62 -15.97 5.32 5.49
C ALA A 62 -16.33 4.33 4.37
N LYS A 63 -17.56 3.82 4.37
CA LYS A 63 -18.03 2.85 3.36
C LYS A 63 -17.88 3.35 1.93
N LEU A 64 -18.18 4.62 1.69
CA LEU A 64 -18.11 5.22 0.35
C LEU A 64 -16.67 5.37 -0.16
N THR A 65 -15.67 5.38 0.74
CA THR A 65 -14.26 5.51 0.37
C THR A 65 -13.54 4.16 0.25
N GLU A 66 -14.13 3.07 0.75
CA GLU A 66 -13.60 1.70 0.59
C GLU A 66 -13.35 1.29 -0.88
N PRO A 67 -14.25 1.55 -1.86
CA PRO A 67 -13.97 1.21 -3.25
C PRO A 67 -12.72 1.93 -3.80
N LEU A 68 -12.46 3.15 -3.33
CA LEU A 68 -11.28 3.91 -3.70
C LEU A 68 -10.02 3.29 -3.08
N HIS A 69 -10.04 2.95 -1.79
CA HIS A 69 -8.95 2.24 -1.14
C HIS A 69 -8.66 0.90 -1.82
N TRP A 70 -9.71 0.17 -2.19
CA TRP A 70 -9.59 -1.09 -2.90
C TRP A 70 -8.92 -0.92 -4.27
N ALA A 71 -9.31 0.10 -5.03
CA ALA A 71 -8.69 0.44 -6.30
C ALA A 71 -7.20 0.80 -6.14
N ILE A 72 -6.82 1.52 -5.08
CA ILE A 72 -5.42 1.85 -4.78
C ILE A 72 -4.61 0.56 -4.51
N TYR A 73 -5.12 -0.36 -3.70
CA TYR A 73 -4.43 -1.63 -3.45
C TYR A 73 -4.34 -2.50 -4.69
N GLY A 74 -5.39 -2.55 -5.52
CA GLY A 74 -5.39 -3.27 -6.80
C GLY A 74 -4.38 -2.69 -7.79
N ALA A 75 -4.31 -1.36 -7.87
CA ALA A 75 -3.27 -0.66 -8.65
C ALA A 75 -1.87 -0.97 -8.09
N GLY A 76 -1.69 -0.96 -6.77
CA GLY A 76 -0.44 -1.36 -6.12
C GLY A 76 -0.01 -2.77 -6.48
N ALA A 77 -0.92 -3.74 -6.37
CA ALA A 77 -0.67 -5.14 -6.70
C ALA A 77 -0.23 -5.29 -8.18
N TYR A 78 -0.97 -4.70 -9.10
CA TYR A 78 -0.64 -4.75 -10.52
C TYR A 78 0.67 -3.99 -10.85
N GLY A 79 0.86 -2.82 -10.26
CA GLY A 79 2.02 -1.95 -10.46
C GLY A 79 3.32 -2.60 -10.00
N PHE A 80 3.34 -3.23 -8.82
CA PHE A 80 4.50 -3.99 -8.35
C PHE A 80 4.69 -5.30 -9.10
N TRP A 81 3.62 -6.03 -9.40
CA TRP A 81 3.73 -7.29 -10.13
C TRP A 81 4.34 -7.09 -11.53
N LYS A 82 3.84 -6.09 -12.26
CA LYS A 82 4.32 -5.77 -13.61
C LYS A 82 5.45 -4.74 -13.64
N MET A 83 5.94 -4.31 -12.48
CA MET A 83 7.00 -3.30 -12.34
C MET A 83 6.75 -2.06 -13.21
N LYS A 84 5.52 -1.54 -13.23
CA LYS A 84 5.13 -0.42 -14.10
C LYS A 84 5.82 0.88 -13.68
N THR A 85 6.26 1.68 -14.66
CA THR A 85 6.96 2.96 -14.44
C THR A 85 6.15 3.98 -13.64
N TRP A 86 4.82 3.96 -13.72
CA TRP A 86 3.96 4.84 -12.92
C TRP A 86 3.87 4.42 -11.45
N MET A 87 4.33 3.21 -11.07
CA MET A 87 4.19 2.73 -9.70
C MET A 87 5.14 3.43 -8.72
N TRP A 88 6.35 3.83 -9.14
CA TRP A 88 7.27 4.52 -8.23
C TRP A 88 6.77 5.88 -7.73
N PRO A 89 6.24 6.81 -8.58
CA PRO A 89 5.78 8.10 -8.07
C PRO A 89 4.49 7.96 -7.28
N TRP A 90 3.53 7.15 -7.75
CA TRP A 90 2.24 6.98 -7.09
C TRP A 90 2.36 6.17 -5.79
N GLY A 91 3.19 5.13 -5.76
CA GLY A 91 3.49 4.40 -4.54
C GLY A 91 4.19 5.28 -3.50
N ALA A 92 5.16 6.10 -3.92
CA ALA A 92 5.81 7.05 -3.02
C ALA A 92 4.82 8.11 -2.49
N LEU A 93 3.94 8.63 -3.35
CA LEU A 93 2.92 9.60 -2.94
C LEU A 93 1.93 9.01 -1.93
N TYR A 94 1.47 7.77 -2.16
CA TYR A 94 0.59 7.07 -1.22
C TYR A 94 1.29 6.83 0.13
N ALA A 95 2.53 6.35 0.11
CA ALA A 95 3.31 6.18 1.34
C ALA A 95 3.55 7.51 2.09
N LEU A 96 3.75 8.62 1.35
CA LEU A 96 3.84 9.96 1.93
C LEU A 96 2.52 10.37 2.58
N GLN A 97 1.40 10.10 1.93
CA GLN A 97 0.07 10.37 2.48
C GLN A 97 -0.17 9.59 3.79
N VAL A 98 0.29 8.34 3.88
CA VAL A 98 0.29 7.56 5.15
C VAL A 98 1.19 8.21 6.20
N ALA A 99 2.40 8.63 5.85
CA ALA A 99 3.32 9.31 6.77
C ALA A 99 2.69 10.59 7.35
N VAL A 100 2.12 11.44 6.49
CA VAL A 100 1.39 12.65 6.90
C VAL A 100 0.20 12.30 7.78
N SER A 101 -0.56 11.25 7.44
CA SER A 101 -1.69 10.80 8.24
C SER A 101 -1.29 10.48 9.68
N MET A 102 -0.14 9.80 9.87
CA MET A 102 0.38 9.48 11.19
C MET A 102 0.77 10.73 11.99
N LEU A 103 1.34 11.74 11.33
CA LEU A 103 1.64 13.02 11.97
C LEU A 103 0.35 13.72 12.42
N VAL A 104 -0.58 13.92 11.49
CA VAL A 104 -1.86 14.62 11.74
C VAL A 104 -2.64 13.93 12.85
N TRP A 105 -2.78 12.61 12.79
CA TRP A 105 -3.49 11.82 13.79
C TRP A 105 -3.00 12.04 15.22
N ASN A 106 -1.68 12.07 15.39
CA ASN A 106 -1.03 12.23 16.70
C ASN A 106 -1.03 13.69 17.16
N VAL A 107 -0.87 14.65 16.26
CA VAL A 107 -0.97 16.08 16.58
C VAL A 107 -2.38 16.43 17.04
N MET A 108 -3.42 15.88 16.41
CA MET A 108 -4.81 16.03 16.85
C MET A 108 -5.10 15.41 18.23
N ARG A 109 -4.15 14.64 18.78
CA ARG A 109 -4.21 14.00 20.10
C ARG A 109 -3.12 14.52 21.03
N ASP A 110 -2.65 15.75 20.78
CA ASP A 110 -1.66 16.47 21.58
C ASP A 110 -0.32 15.71 21.78
N SER A 111 0.02 14.83 20.84
CA SER A 111 1.24 13.99 20.90
C SER A 111 2.17 14.24 19.71
N ILE A 112 2.68 15.47 19.60
CA ILE A 112 3.60 15.85 18.51
C ILE A 112 4.86 14.98 18.44
N GLY A 113 5.39 14.54 19.59
CA GLY A 113 6.55 13.67 19.65
C GLY A 113 6.29 12.31 18.99
N ALA A 114 5.16 11.67 19.32
CA ALA A 114 4.77 10.41 18.70
C ALA A 114 4.45 10.59 17.21
N GLY A 115 3.86 11.73 16.84
CA GLY A 115 3.61 12.10 15.44
C GLY A 115 4.89 12.23 14.63
N ALA A 116 5.90 12.91 15.16
CA ALA A 116 7.20 13.08 14.50
C ALA A 116 7.92 11.74 14.32
N VAL A 117 7.93 10.88 15.35
CA VAL A 117 8.51 9.54 15.28
C VAL A 117 7.81 8.68 14.23
N SER A 118 6.48 8.65 14.24
CA SER A 118 5.68 7.86 13.30
C SER A 118 5.84 8.38 11.86
N PHE A 119 5.83 9.70 11.66
CA PHE A 119 6.10 10.31 10.36
C PHE A 119 7.48 9.88 9.82
N ALA A 120 8.53 9.99 10.64
CA ALA A 120 9.88 9.61 10.24
C ALA A 120 9.96 8.12 9.86
N LEU A 121 9.28 7.25 10.60
CA LEU A 121 9.21 5.82 10.31
C LEU A 121 8.56 5.56 8.93
N PHE A 122 7.42 6.19 8.65
CA PHE A 122 6.72 6.01 7.38
C PHE A 122 7.35 6.77 6.20
N MET A 123 8.28 7.70 6.45
CA MET A 123 9.12 8.28 5.39
C MET A 123 10.14 7.30 4.80
N ILE A 124 10.45 6.20 5.51
CA ILE A 124 11.34 5.13 5.01
C ILE A 124 10.80 4.52 3.72
N PRO A 125 9.59 3.91 3.68
CA PRO A 125 9.03 3.36 2.45
C PRO A 125 8.81 4.42 1.37
N THR A 126 8.41 5.65 1.74
CA THR A 126 8.26 6.78 0.82
C THR A 126 9.55 7.06 0.06
N THR A 127 10.66 7.19 0.79
CA THR A 127 11.97 7.49 0.21
C THR A 127 12.51 6.29 -0.57
N ALA A 128 12.30 5.06 -0.08
CA ALA A 128 12.70 3.84 -0.77
C ALA A 128 12.00 3.69 -2.12
N LEU A 129 10.69 3.93 -2.18
CA LEU A 129 9.91 3.90 -3.42
C LEU A 129 10.39 4.97 -4.40
N TYR A 130 10.53 6.21 -3.94
CA TYR A 130 10.99 7.31 -4.77
C TYR A 130 12.37 7.04 -5.39
N ARG A 131 13.33 6.54 -4.58
CA ARG A 131 14.69 6.22 -5.03
C ARG A 131 14.75 4.98 -5.93
N SER A 132 13.75 4.12 -5.87
CA SER A 132 13.70 2.89 -6.67
C SER A 132 13.20 3.08 -8.11
N ARG A 133 13.02 4.33 -8.57
CA ARG A 133 12.51 4.67 -9.91
C ARG A 133 13.09 3.84 -11.05
N GLU A 134 14.41 3.58 -11.01
CA GLU A 134 15.16 2.89 -12.06
C GLU A 134 14.85 1.39 -12.13
N ARG A 135 14.23 0.82 -11.08
CA ARG A 135 13.80 -0.58 -11.06
C ARG A 135 12.47 -0.78 -11.78
N PHE A 136 11.67 0.28 -11.92
CA PHE A 136 10.39 0.21 -12.60
C PHE A 136 10.55 0.50 -14.09
N GLY A 137 9.94 -0.31 -14.94
CA GLY A 137 10.07 -0.25 -16.40
C GLY A 137 11.28 -0.99 -16.99
N ALA A 138 12.14 -1.58 -16.15
CA ALA A 138 13.35 -2.26 -16.59
C ALA A 138 13.15 -3.69 -17.17
N HIS A 139 11.91 -4.12 -17.41
CA HIS A 139 11.59 -5.50 -17.84
C HIS A 139 10.36 -5.57 -18.74
#